data_AF-A0A1S9TNL2-F1
#
_entry.id   AF-A0A1S9TNL2-F1
#
_cell.length_a   1.000
_cell.length_b   1.000
_cell.length_c   1.000
_cell.angle_alpha   90.00
_cell.angle_beta   90.00
_cell.angle_gamma   90.00
#
_symmetry.space_group_name_H-M   'P 1'
#
loop_
_entity.id
_entity.type
_entity.pdbx_description
1 polymer ?
#
loop_
_entity_poly.entity_id
_entity_poly.type
_entity_poly.pdbx_seq_one_letter_code
_entity_poly.pdbx_strand_id
1 'polypeptide(L)'
;MTIVKRLRMFLSLNMKTKLLFLEAFIFLGWARVLKNITFSKVAPSLGDYMSETSSTHIQPHGDTLKKVSEAISIMSRYTFWESQCLVKAIAGMKMLEKRHIESTLYLGTAKDSHGELIAHAWLRSGSFYVTGSEGMEKFTVVGSFAKRLSEDTIKGE
;
A
#
# COMPACT_ATOMS: atom_id res chain seq x y z
N MET A 1 -26.79 16.02 -10.62
CA MET A 1 -26.41 16.92 -9.50
C MET A 1 -25.27 16.36 -8.62
N THR A 2 -24.31 15.61 -9.19
CA THR A 2 -23.41 14.74 -8.40
C THR A 2 -21.94 15.17 -8.48
N ILE A 3 -21.51 15.74 -9.60
CA ILE A 3 -20.12 16.17 -9.83
C ILE A 3 -19.80 17.47 -9.09
N VAL A 4 -20.70 18.46 -9.14
CA VAL A 4 -20.51 19.77 -8.49
C VAL A 4 -20.42 19.64 -6.96
N LYS A 5 -21.23 18.78 -6.33
CA LYS A 5 -21.13 18.50 -4.88
C LYS A 5 -19.81 17.80 -4.51
N ARG A 6 -19.36 16.83 -5.32
CA ARG A 6 -18.06 16.17 -5.13
C ARG A 6 -16.89 17.14 -5.30
N LEU A 7 -16.95 18.01 -6.31
CA LEU A 7 -15.95 19.07 -6.52
C LEU A 7 -15.93 20.07 -5.37
N ARG A 8 -17.10 20.49 -4.87
CA ARG A 8 -17.22 21.45 -3.75
C ARG A 8 -16.72 20.84 -2.44
N MET A 9 -16.99 19.55 -2.21
CA MET A 9 -16.43 18.79 -1.10
C MET A 9 -14.90 18.68 -1.23
N PHE A 10 -14.39 18.42 -2.45
CA PHE A 10 -12.95 18.36 -2.73
C PHE A 10 -12.26 19.73 -2.59
N LEU A 11 -12.94 20.82 -2.93
CA LEU A 11 -12.46 22.18 -2.76
C LEU A 11 -12.47 22.60 -1.28
N SER A 12 -13.44 22.14 -0.49
CA SER A 12 -13.48 22.31 0.96
C SER A 12 -12.57 21.36 1.73
N LEU A 13 -11.88 20.43 1.06
CA LEU A 13 -10.89 19.60 1.70
C LEU A 13 -9.68 20.43 2.08
N ASN A 14 -9.24 20.22 3.33
CA ASN A 14 -8.02 20.77 3.89
C ASN A 14 -6.82 20.46 2.96
N MET A 15 -5.88 21.40 2.83
CA MET A 15 -4.69 21.24 1.95
C MET A 15 -3.91 19.97 2.25
N LYS A 16 -3.90 19.53 3.52
CA LYS A 16 -3.31 18.25 3.93
C LYS A 16 -3.92 17.05 3.20
N THR A 17 -5.23 17.03 2.98
CA THR A 17 -5.90 15.93 2.26
C THR A 17 -5.59 15.96 0.77
N LYS A 18 -5.53 17.15 0.16
CA LYS A 18 -5.14 17.29 -1.26
C LYS A 18 -3.71 16.80 -1.49
N LEU A 19 -2.77 17.18 -0.61
CA LEU A 19 -1.40 16.69 -0.64
C LEU A 19 -1.33 15.17 -0.45
N LEU A 20 -2.15 14.60 0.43
CA LEU A 20 -2.22 13.16 0.63
C LEU A 20 -2.71 12.42 -0.62
N PHE A 21 -3.71 12.96 -1.33
CA PHE A 21 -4.19 12.39 -2.59
C PHE A 21 -3.16 12.52 -3.71
N LEU A 22 -2.50 13.67 -3.83
CA LEU A 22 -1.39 13.85 -4.79
C LEU A 22 -0.26 12.85 -4.49
N GLU A 23 0.09 12.67 -3.22
CA GLU A 23 1.09 11.70 -2.79
C GLU A 23 0.69 10.27 -3.17
N ALA A 24 -0.57 9.87 -2.91
CA ALA A 24 -1.07 8.55 -3.32
C ALA A 24 -1.01 8.37 -4.84
N PHE A 25 -1.38 9.39 -5.62
CA PHE A 25 -1.29 9.34 -7.07
C PHE A 25 0.14 9.14 -7.58
N ILE A 26 1.10 9.90 -7.03
CA ILE A 26 2.52 9.79 -7.37
C ILE A 26 3.06 8.39 -7.04
N PHE A 27 2.79 7.88 -5.84
CA PHE A 27 3.29 6.55 -5.46
C PHE A 27 2.61 5.41 -6.21
N LEU A 28 1.33 5.54 -6.58
CA LEU A 28 0.67 4.59 -7.48
C LEU A 28 1.33 4.56 -8.86
N GLY A 29 1.74 5.73 -9.37
CA GLY A 29 2.48 5.83 -10.64
C GLY A 29 3.87 5.22 -10.54
N TRP A 30 4.59 5.53 -9.46
CA TRP A 30 5.91 4.95 -9.19
C TRP A 30 5.84 3.42 -9.05
N ALA A 31 4.90 2.90 -8.26
CA ALA A 31 4.68 1.46 -8.10
C ALA A 31 4.28 0.78 -9.42
N ARG A 32 3.55 1.48 -10.30
CA ARG A 32 3.22 0.98 -11.64
C ARG A 32 4.46 0.82 -12.52
N VAL A 33 5.41 1.75 -12.43
CA VAL A 33 6.71 1.67 -13.12
C VAL A 33 7.52 0.49 -12.56
N LEU A 34 7.57 0.32 -11.24
CA LEU A 34 8.26 -0.81 -10.61
C LEU A 34 7.69 -2.17 -11.06
N LYS A 35 6.37 -2.28 -11.25
CA LYS A 35 5.74 -3.51 -11.76
C LYS A 35 6.28 -3.94 -13.12
N ASN A 36 6.78 -3.01 -13.95
CA ASN A 36 7.36 -3.32 -15.26
C ASN A 36 8.83 -3.78 -15.17
N ILE A 37 9.45 -3.68 -13.99
CA ILE A 37 10.80 -4.16 -13.72
C ILE A 37 10.71 -5.60 -13.20
N THR A 38 11.77 -6.39 -13.41
CA THR A 38 11.89 -7.75 -12.85
C THR A 38 11.72 -7.71 -11.33
N PHE A 39 10.79 -8.49 -10.79
CA PHE A 39 10.45 -8.48 -9.36
C PHE A 39 11.66 -8.72 -8.45
N SER A 40 12.64 -9.51 -8.89
CA SER A 40 13.91 -9.73 -8.18
C SER A 40 14.68 -8.46 -7.84
N LYS A 41 14.54 -7.39 -8.62
CA LYS A 41 15.16 -6.08 -8.36
C LYS A 41 14.32 -5.21 -7.42
N VAL A 42 13.01 -5.46 -7.38
CA VAL A 42 12.07 -4.70 -6.54
C VAL A 42 12.00 -5.29 -5.14
N ALA A 43 12.05 -6.61 -5.02
CA ALA A 43 11.89 -7.36 -3.78
C ALA A 43 12.80 -6.86 -2.64
N PRO A 44 14.10 -6.58 -2.84
CA PRO A 44 14.97 -6.06 -1.77
C PRO A 44 14.52 -4.70 -1.20
N SER A 45 13.82 -3.88 -2.00
CA SER A 45 13.34 -2.57 -1.55
C SER A 45 12.08 -2.62 -0.68
N LEU A 46 11.37 -3.77 -0.69
CA LEU A 46 10.11 -3.97 0.03
C LEU A 46 10.33 -4.30 1.51
N GLY A 47 11.57 -4.59 1.91
CA GLY A 47 11.95 -4.92 3.28
C GLY A 47 12.47 -6.34 3.40
N ASP A 48 12.53 -6.83 4.63
CA ASP A 48 13.10 -8.14 4.95
C ASP A 48 12.19 -9.25 4.42
N TYR A 49 12.75 -10.07 3.54
CA TYR A 49 12.01 -11.17 2.92
C TYR A 49 11.68 -12.27 3.94
N MET A 50 10.50 -12.88 3.78
CA MET A 50 9.97 -13.91 4.67
C MET A 50 9.93 -13.48 6.14
N SER A 51 9.59 -12.21 6.36
CA SER A 51 9.49 -11.61 7.69
C SER A 51 8.23 -10.76 7.81
N GLU A 52 7.76 -10.60 9.05
CA GLU A 52 6.61 -9.75 9.38
C GLU A 52 6.95 -8.76 10.50
N THR A 53 6.33 -7.58 10.45
CA THR A 53 6.35 -6.59 11.53
C THR A 53 5.34 -6.96 12.61
N SER A 54 5.51 -6.41 13.83
CA SER A 54 4.68 -6.79 14.98
C SER A 54 3.19 -6.48 14.79
N SER A 55 2.34 -7.45 15.12
CA SER A 55 0.88 -7.36 15.08
C SER A 55 0.27 -6.68 16.30
N THR A 56 0.97 -6.75 17.44
CA THR A 56 0.40 -6.59 18.78
C THR A 56 0.49 -5.15 19.31
N HIS A 57 1.20 -4.27 18.61
CA HIS A 57 1.37 -2.91 19.08
C HIS A 57 0.09 -2.10 18.85
N ILE A 58 -0.49 -1.57 19.94
CA ILE A 58 -1.60 -0.59 19.91
C ILE A 58 -1.09 0.61 19.12
N GLN A 59 -1.57 0.77 17.90
CA GLN A 59 -1.03 1.78 17.00
C GLN A 59 -1.50 3.18 17.41
N PRO A 60 -0.60 4.12 17.76
CA PRO A 60 -0.95 5.54 17.92
C PRO A 60 -1.36 6.22 16.60
N HIS A 61 -1.43 5.47 15.49
CA HIS A 61 -1.56 5.99 14.13
C HIS A 61 -2.80 5.50 13.36
N GLY A 62 -3.82 4.96 14.04
CA GLY A 62 -5.03 4.42 13.38
C GLY A 62 -5.67 5.38 12.36
N ASP A 63 -5.79 6.66 12.71
CA ASP A 63 -6.30 7.70 11.80
C ASP A 63 -5.44 7.88 10.56
N THR A 64 -4.12 7.81 10.70
CA THR A 64 -3.18 7.95 9.59
C THR A 64 -3.27 6.76 8.63
N LEU A 65 -3.35 5.54 9.16
CA LEU A 65 -3.52 4.32 8.36
C LEU A 65 -4.80 4.37 7.54
N LYS A 66 -5.90 4.78 8.18
CA LYS A 66 -7.20 4.93 7.52
C LYS A 66 -7.13 5.97 6.41
N LYS A 67 -6.53 7.14 6.66
CA LYS A 67 -6.34 8.20 5.65
C LYS A 67 -5.51 7.72 4.46
N VAL A 68 -4.42 6.98 4.70
CA VAL A 68 -3.58 6.41 3.63
C VAL A 68 -4.36 5.37 2.81
N SER A 69 -5.06 4.46 3.49
CA SER A 69 -5.91 3.45 2.85
C SER A 69 -6.99 4.08 1.97
N GLU A 70 -7.71 5.08 2.49
CA GLU A 70 -8.73 5.83 1.75
C GLU A 70 -8.13 6.58 0.56
N ALA A 71 -7.00 7.25 0.74
CA ALA A 71 -6.32 7.98 -0.33
C ALA A 71 -5.93 7.05 -1.48
N ILE A 72 -5.38 5.88 -1.19
CA ILE A 72 -5.01 4.88 -2.22
C ILE A 72 -6.26 4.31 -2.88
N SER A 73 -7.27 3.94 -2.09
CA SER A 73 -8.55 3.42 -2.62
C SER A 73 -9.19 4.41 -3.59
N ILE A 74 -9.26 5.68 -3.21
CA ILE A 74 -9.81 6.75 -4.04
C ILE A 74 -8.95 6.97 -5.28
N MET A 75 -7.66 7.26 -5.10
CA MET A 75 -6.80 7.66 -6.23
C MET A 75 -6.53 6.54 -7.21
N SER A 76 -6.56 5.28 -6.77
CA SER A 76 -6.44 4.11 -7.67
C SER A 76 -7.55 4.03 -8.72
N ARG A 77 -8.70 4.69 -8.49
CA ARG A 77 -9.79 4.80 -9.47
C ARG A 77 -9.64 6.00 -10.42
N TYR A 78 -8.75 6.93 -10.11
CA TYR A 78 -8.48 8.14 -10.88
C TYR A 78 -7.13 8.10 -11.62
N THR A 79 -6.37 7.02 -11.51
CA THR A 79 -5.14 6.82 -12.28
C THR A 79 -5.46 6.55 -13.74
N PHE A 80 -4.60 7.01 -14.66
CA PHE A 80 -4.71 6.73 -16.10
C PHE A 80 -4.30 5.28 -16.46
N TRP A 81 -4.00 4.45 -15.46
CA TRP A 81 -3.55 3.06 -15.59
C TRP A 81 -4.28 2.17 -14.58
N GLU A 82 -4.21 0.85 -14.80
CA GLU A 82 -4.75 -0.13 -13.87
C GLU A 82 -3.89 -0.21 -12.60
N SER A 83 -4.51 0.08 -11.46
CA SER A 83 -3.91 -0.01 -10.13
C SER A 83 -4.31 -1.34 -9.46
N GLN A 84 -3.60 -2.41 -9.82
CA GLN A 84 -3.80 -3.76 -9.25
C GLN A 84 -3.28 -3.86 -7.81
N CYS A 85 -3.62 -4.95 -7.12
CA CYS A 85 -3.34 -5.17 -5.69
C CYS A 85 -1.88 -4.94 -5.30
N LEU A 86 -0.93 -5.44 -6.10
CA LEU A 86 0.50 -5.23 -5.85
C LEU A 86 0.90 -3.75 -5.94
N VAL A 87 0.39 -3.02 -6.95
CA VAL A 87 0.68 -1.58 -7.12
C VAL A 87 0.16 -0.80 -5.91
N LYS A 88 -1.05 -1.10 -5.45
CA LYS A 88 -1.65 -0.49 -4.26
C LYS A 88 -0.85 -0.79 -2.99
N ALA A 89 -0.42 -2.04 -2.81
CA ALA A 89 0.35 -2.46 -1.64
C ALA A 89 1.72 -1.78 -1.59
N ILE A 90 2.44 -1.69 -2.71
CA ILE A 90 3.73 -0.99 -2.79
C ILE A 90 3.53 0.51 -2.52
N ALA A 91 2.53 1.14 -3.15
CA ALA A 91 2.25 2.55 -2.94
C ALA A 91 1.92 2.85 -1.46
N GLY A 92 1.10 2.01 -0.82
CA GLY A 92 0.79 2.11 0.60
C GLY A 92 2.01 1.96 1.48
N MET A 93 2.88 1.00 1.19
CA MET A 93 4.10 0.79 1.95
C MET A 93 4.98 2.04 1.94
N LYS A 94 5.17 2.69 0.78
CA LYS A 94 5.96 3.94 0.70
C LYS A 94 5.31 5.10 1.44
N MET A 95 3.98 5.22 1.38
CA MET A 95 3.25 6.23 2.15
C MET A 95 3.40 6.02 3.66
N LEU A 96 3.43 4.78 4.13
CA LEU A 96 3.64 4.47 5.55
C LEU A 96 5.10 4.68 5.97
N GLU A 97 6.06 4.24 5.15
CA GLU A 97 7.49 4.47 5.35
C GLU A 97 7.81 5.96 5.51
N LYS A 98 7.27 6.81 4.63
CA LYS A 98 7.43 8.28 4.72
C LYS A 98 6.92 8.88 6.04
N ARG A 99 6.01 8.17 6.72
CA ARG A 99 5.42 8.59 8.00
C ARG A 99 6.05 7.89 9.19
N HIS A 100 7.16 7.18 8.99
CA HIS A 100 7.81 6.35 10.00
C HIS A 100 6.83 5.34 10.61
N ILE A 101 6.09 4.63 9.74
CA ILE A 101 5.18 3.56 10.15
C ILE A 101 5.63 2.26 9.50
N GLU A 102 5.92 1.27 10.34
CA GLU A 102 6.27 -0.08 9.92
C GLU A 102 5.10 -0.77 9.20
N SER A 103 5.41 -1.59 8.20
CA SER A 103 4.37 -2.35 7.50
C SER A 103 4.90 -3.67 6.96
N THR A 104 3.98 -4.60 6.69
CA THR A 104 4.27 -5.87 6.05
C THR A 104 3.46 -5.98 4.77
N LEU A 105 4.15 -6.20 3.64
CA LEU A 105 3.51 -6.55 2.37
C LEU A 105 3.53 -8.06 2.21
N TYR A 106 2.39 -8.62 1.83
CA TYR A 106 2.22 -10.04 1.58
C TYR A 106 1.93 -10.26 0.10
N LEU A 107 2.46 -11.36 -0.42
CA LEU A 107 2.15 -11.93 -1.72
C LEU A 107 1.51 -13.28 -1.48
N GLY A 108 0.36 -13.51 -2.10
CA GLY A 108 -0.35 -14.77 -2.02
C GLY A 108 -0.71 -15.31 -3.39
N THR A 109 -0.87 -16.62 -3.47
CA THR A 109 -1.38 -17.31 -4.67
C THR A 109 -2.55 -18.22 -4.32
N ALA A 110 -3.48 -18.36 -5.25
CA ALA A 110 -4.62 -19.27 -5.14
C ALA A 110 -4.89 -19.91 -6.51
N LYS A 111 -5.79 -20.90 -6.54
CA LYS A 111 -6.39 -21.38 -7.79
C LYS A 111 -7.80 -20.81 -7.92
N ASP A 112 -8.16 -20.34 -9.09
CA ASP A 112 -9.52 -19.90 -9.38
C ASP A 112 -10.46 -21.10 -9.63
N SER A 113 -11.72 -20.82 -10.00
CA SER A 113 -12.73 -21.85 -10.29
C SER A 113 -12.39 -22.73 -11.50
N HIS A 114 -11.47 -22.28 -12.37
CA HIS A 114 -10.99 -23.02 -13.53
C HIS A 114 -9.68 -23.77 -13.24
N GLY A 115 -9.14 -23.64 -12.03
CA GLY A 115 -7.87 -24.25 -11.63
C GLY A 115 -6.64 -23.43 -12.00
N GLU A 116 -6.82 -22.23 -12.56
CA GLU A 116 -5.73 -21.34 -12.97
C GLU A 116 -5.10 -20.64 -11.77
N LEU A 117 -3.78 -20.48 -11.81
CA LEU A 117 -3.03 -19.85 -10.74
C LEU A 117 -3.25 -18.32 -10.78
N ILE A 118 -3.81 -17.78 -9.70
CA ILE A 118 -4.03 -16.35 -9.51
C ILE A 118 -3.16 -15.82 -8.37
N ALA A 119 -2.73 -14.56 -8.49
CA ALA A 119 -1.90 -13.89 -7.52
C ALA A 119 -2.62 -12.71 -6.88
N HIS A 120 -2.32 -12.46 -5.61
CA HIS A 120 -2.84 -11.34 -4.84
C HIS A 120 -1.76 -10.73 -3.97
N ALA A 121 -2.00 -9.50 -3.55
CA ALA A 121 -1.09 -8.79 -2.66
C ALA A 121 -1.87 -7.87 -1.71
N TRP A 122 -1.44 -7.83 -0.45
CA TRP A 122 -2.03 -6.97 0.56
C TRP A 122 -0.97 -6.35 1.45
N LEU A 123 -1.33 -5.23 2.08
CA LEU A 123 -0.46 -4.48 2.97
C LEU A 123 -1.09 -4.39 4.35
N ARG A 124 -0.27 -4.62 5.37
CA ARG A 124 -0.67 -4.57 6.77
C ARG A 124 0.26 -3.67 7.57
N SER A 125 -0.27 -3.00 8.58
CA SER A 125 0.48 -2.27 9.61
C SER A 125 -0.17 -2.57 10.94
N GLY A 126 0.57 -3.15 11.89
CA GLY A 126 -0.01 -3.71 13.12
C GLY A 126 -1.17 -4.65 12.81
N SER A 127 -2.31 -4.48 13.48
CA SER A 127 -3.55 -5.23 13.22
C SER A 127 -4.38 -4.71 12.04
N PHE A 128 -3.98 -3.62 11.39
CA PHE A 128 -4.78 -2.96 10.35
C PHE A 128 -4.30 -3.33 8.93
N TYR A 129 -5.24 -3.75 8.08
CA TYR A 129 -4.98 -3.96 6.66
C TYR A 129 -5.22 -2.67 5.88
N VAL A 130 -4.16 -2.19 5.23
CA VAL A 130 -4.12 -0.88 4.57
C VAL A 130 -4.66 -0.99 3.15
N THR A 131 -4.32 -2.06 2.43
CA THR A 131 -4.80 -2.33 1.06
C THR A 131 -4.90 -3.83 0.81
N GLY A 132 -5.84 -4.23 -0.05
CA GLY A 132 -5.86 -5.59 -0.61
C GLY A 132 -6.37 -6.68 0.34
N SER A 133 -6.97 -6.35 1.48
CA SER A 133 -7.51 -7.37 2.39
C SER A 133 -8.70 -8.14 1.85
N GLU A 134 -9.41 -7.58 0.87
CA GLU A 134 -10.57 -8.22 0.26
C GLU A 134 -10.16 -9.55 -0.41
N GLY A 135 -10.76 -10.66 0.07
CA GLY A 135 -10.54 -12.00 -0.47
C GLY A 135 -9.18 -12.62 -0.13
N MET A 136 -8.34 -11.97 0.70
CA MET A 136 -6.99 -12.44 1.01
C MET A 136 -6.99 -13.83 1.67
N GLU A 137 -8.06 -14.19 2.38
CA GLU A 137 -8.24 -15.49 3.06
C GLU A 137 -8.25 -16.69 2.10
N LYS A 138 -8.49 -16.44 0.80
CA LYS A 138 -8.48 -17.47 -0.25
C LYS A 138 -7.08 -17.76 -0.79
N PHE A 139 -6.09 -16.95 -0.43
CA PHE A 139 -4.73 -17.03 -0.95
C PHE A 139 -3.79 -17.61 0.08
N THR A 140 -2.93 -18.52 -0.36
CA THR A 140 -1.80 -19.00 0.43
C THR A 140 -0.65 -18.00 0.31
N VAL A 141 -0.11 -17.55 1.44
CA VAL A 141 1.06 -16.65 1.45
C VAL A 141 2.27 -17.38 0.89
N VAL A 142 2.87 -16.81 -0.14
CA VAL A 142 4.11 -17.28 -0.78
C VAL A 142 5.28 -16.33 -0.59
N GLY A 143 5.03 -15.15 -0.01
CA GLY A 143 6.07 -14.20 0.38
C GLY A 143 5.55 -13.11 1.29
N SER A 144 6.38 -12.69 2.23
CA SER A 144 6.15 -11.54 3.10
C SER A 144 7.39 -10.65 3.11
N PHE A 145 7.17 -9.35 3.24
CA PHE A 145 8.21 -8.33 3.25
C PHE A 145 7.96 -7.37 4.41
N ALA A 146 8.79 -7.46 5.44
CA ALA A 146 8.71 -6.59 6.61
C ALA A 146 9.51 -5.31 6.38
N LYS A 147 8.81 -4.19 6.26
CA LYS A 147 9.40 -2.86 6.22
C LYS A 147 9.48 -2.31 7.64
N ARG A 148 10.65 -2.51 8.25
CA ARG A 148 11.00 -1.96 9.56
C ARG A 148 11.55 -0.55 9.42
N LEU A 149 11.43 0.23 10.49
CA LEU A 149 12.09 1.52 10.57
C LEU A 149 13.53 1.25 10.99
N SER A 150 14.48 1.35 10.07
CA SER A 150 15.89 1.39 10.46
C SER A 150 16.20 2.77 11.07
N GLU A 151 17.02 2.79 12.13
CA GLU A 151 17.62 4.02 12.67
C GLU A 151 18.68 4.65 11.72
N ASP A 152 18.89 4.06 10.54
CA ASP A 152 20.01 4.36 9.64
C ASP A 152 19.80 5.58 8.73
N THR A 153 19.23 6.68 9.24
CA THR A 153 19.36 8.01 8.58
C THR A 153 20.10 9.02 9.48
N ILE A 154 20.80 8.54 10.52
CA ILE A 154 21.83 9.32 11.22
C ILE A 154 23.15 8.54 11.17
N LYS A 155 23.72 8.39 9.98
CA LYS A 155 25.18 8.29 9.76
C LYS A 155 25.47 8.24 8.27
N GLY A 156 25.98 9.36 7.79
CA GLY A 156 26.46 9.60 6.44
C GLY A 156 26.96 11.04 6.42
N GLU A 157 28.09 11.23 7.10
CA GLU A 157 28.95 12.42 7.03
C GLU A 157 29.26 12.81 5.57
#